data_AF-A0AAP0B2V1-F1
#
_entry.id   AF-A0AAP0B2V1-F1
#
_cell.length_a   1.000
_cell.length_b   1.000
_cell.length_c   1.000
_cell.angle_alpha   90.00
_cell.angle_beta   90.00
_cell.angle_gamma   90.00
#
_symmetry.space_group_name_H-M   'P 1'
#
loop_
_entity.id
_entity.type
_entity.pdbx_description
1 polymer ?
#
loop_
_entity_poly.entity_id
_entity_poly.type
_entity_poly.pdbx_seq_one_letter_code
_entity_poly.pdbx_strand_id
1 'polypeptide(L)'
;MQMTIYIAREAAKLWRRIAMEMSVELQIFSEKWKLLLLGLIMQYVHGVAARGIHYLHRPGPVLQDLGFSLLPELGPDKAYVSETLFSVIFFSFILWTFHPFIYHNKRFYTLLLWLRVLAILATCQGLRIITFYSTHLPGPNYHCREVMICSENIGFSKC
;
A
#
# COMPACT_ATOMS: atom_id res chain seq x y z
N MET A 1 9.67 13.56 -42.15
CA MET A 1 8.97 14.83 -41.82
C MET A 1 7.45 14.67 -41.72
N GLN A 2 6.80 13.89 -42.59
CA GLN A 2 5.33 13.68 -42.54
C GLN A 2 4.86 12.81 -41.37
N MET A 3 5.61 11.74 -41.04
CA MET A 3 5.35 10.89 -39.87
C MET A 3 5.45 11.65 -38.53
N THR A 4 6.44 12.53 -38.38
CA THR A 4 6.62 13.34 -37.17
C THR A 4 5.48 14.35 -36.98
N ILE A 5 4.94 14.91 -38.07
CA ILE A 5 3.79 15.83 -38.01
C ILE A 5 2.50 15.08 -37.63
N TYR A 6 2.32 13.86 -38.15
CA TYR A 6 1.18 13.00 -37.78
C TYR A 6 1.21 12.60 -36.30
N ILE A 7 2.37 12.13 -35.81
CA ILE A 7 2.57 11.76 -34.40
C ILE A 7 2.31 12.97 -33.48
N ALA A 8 2.85 14.15 -33.83
CA ALA A 8 2.63 15.36 -33.05
C ALA A 8 1.14 15.77 -33.01
N ARG A 9 0.41 15.56 -34.11
CA ARG A 9 -1.02 15.89 -34.20
C ARG A 9 -1.88 14.94 -33.38
N GLU A 10 -1.61 13.64 -33.44
CA GLU A 10 -2.30 12.63 -32.61
C GLU A 10 -1.95 12.82 -31.12
N ALA A 11 -0.69 13.11 -30.80
CA ALA A 11 -0.27 13.42 -29.43
C ALA A 11 -0.98 14.67 -28.89
N ALA A 12 -1.09 15.75 -29.69
CA ALA A 12 -1.81 16.96 -29.29
C ALA A 12 -3.33 16.75 -29.14
N LYS A 13 -3.89 15.78 -29.86
CA LYS A 13 -5.31 15.38 -29.75
C LYS A 13 -5.54 14.57 -28.46
N LEU A 14 -4.64 13.63 -28.18
CA LEU A 14 -4.63 12.85 -26.94
C LEU A 14 -4.43 13.75 -25.71
N TRP A 15 -3.46 14.67 -25.77
CA TRP A 15 -3.16 15.60 -24.67
C TRP A 15 -4.36 16.48 -24.30
N ARG A 16 -5.05 17.04 -25.30
CA ARG A 16 -6.26 17.85 -25.06
C ARG A 16 -7.37 17.03 -24.41
N ARG A 17 -7.51 15.75 -24.77
CA ARG A 17 -8.48 14.86 -24.15
C ARG A 17 -8.12 14.58 -22.70
N ILE A 18 -6.87 14.21 -22.42
CA ILE A 18 -6.37 13.98 -21.06
C ILE A 18 -6.58 15.24 -20.22
N ALA A 19 -6.26 16.43 -20.73
CA ALA A 19 -6.45 17.69 -20.00
C ALA A 19 -7.92 17.96 -19.65
N MET A 20 -8.87 17.63 -20.53
CA MET A 20 -10.31 17.78 -20.28
C MET A 20 -10.84 16.73 -19.30
N GLU A 21 -10.35 15.50 -19.36
CA GLU A 21 -10.74 14.45 -18.40
C GLU A 21 -10.18 14.77 -17.02
N MET A 22 -8.91 15.20 -16.94
CA MET A 22 -8.26 15.65 -15.72
C MET A 22 -8.97 16.85 -15.09
N SER A 23 -9.49 17.81 -15.88
CA SER A 23 -10.18 18.98 -15.31
C SER A 23 -11.50 18.62 -14.65
N VAL A 24 -12.28 17.71 -15.25
CA VAL A 24 -13.53 17.19 -14.67
C VAL A 24 -13.23 16.35 -13.42
N GLU A 25 -12.20 15.51 -13.48
CA GLU A 25 -11.76 14.72 -12.34
C GLU A 25 -11.27 15.62 -11.19
N LEU A 26 -10.53 16.71 -11.49
CA LEU A 26 -10.07 17.67 -10.50
C LEU A 26 -11.22 18.40 -9.80
N GLN A 27 -12.31 18.69 -10.50
CA GLN A 27 -13.50 19.28 -9.88
C GLN A 27 -14.10 18.32 -8.83
N ILE A 28 -14.25 17.04 -9.16
CA ILE A 28 -14.73 16.00 -8.22
C ILE A 28 -13.76 15.84 -7.04
N PHE A 29 -12.45 15.91 -7.31
CA PHE A 29 -11.42 15.90 -6.27
C PHE A 29 -11.60 17.07 -5.30
N SER A 30 -11.83 18.27 -5.83
CA SER A 30 -12.00 19.48 -5.01
C SER A 30 -13.25 19.44 -4.14
N GLU A 31 -14.28 18.67 -4.51
CA GLU A 31 -15.45 18.44 -3.65
C GLU A 31 -15.15 17.43 -2.54
N LYS A 32 -14.39 16.37 -2.85
CA LYS A 32 -14.15 15.23 -1.94
C LYS A 32 -12.78 15.27 -1.24
N TRP A 33 -12.04 16.36 -1.34
CA TRP A 33 -10.69 16.51 -0.79
C TRP A 33 -10.58 16.16 0.70
N LYS A 34 -11.64 16.40 1.48
CA LYS A 34 -11.70 16.04 2.91
C LYS A 34 -11.51 14.54 3.15
N LEU A 35 -12.04 13.69 2.28
CA LEU A 35 -11.89 12.23 2.38
C LEU A 35 -10.46 11.79 2.08
N LEU A 36 -9.80 12.47 1.14
CA LEU A 36 -8.38 12.26 0.86
C LEU A 36 -7.49 12.72 2.01
N LEU A 37 -7.77 13.89 2.57
CA LEU A 37 -7.07 14.39 3.75
C LEU A 37 -7.26 13.42 4.93
N LEU A 38 -8.48 12.93 5.15
CA LEU A 38 -8.75 11.95 6.19
C LEU A 38 -7.96 10.66 5.97
N GLY A 39 -7.91 10.13 4.73
CA GLY A 39 -7.10 8.96 4.40
C GLY A 39 -5.61 9.19 4.66
N LEU A 40 -5.08 10.37 4.31
CA LEU A 40 -3.68 10.72 4.56
C LEU A 40 -3.36 10.81 6.06
N ILE A 41 -4.25 11.45 6.84
CA ILE A 41 -4.11 11.52 8.30
C ILE A 41 -4.15 10.12 8.90
N MET A 42 -5.07 9.26 8.45
CA MET A 42 -5.15 7.87 8.93
C MET A 42 -3.88 7.07 8.59
N GLN A 43 -3.29 7.28 7.42
CA GLN A 43 -2.02 6.66 7.05
C GLN A 43 -0.89 7.07 8.01
N TYR A 44 -0.83 8.37 8.37
CA TYR A 44 0.13 8.89 9.34
C TYR A 44 -0.11 8.30 10.74
N VAL A 45 -1.36 8.33 11.21
CA VAL A 45 -1.76 7.75 12.50
C VAL A 45 -1.42 6.27 12.55
N HIS A 46 -1.69 5.52 11.49
CA HIS A 46 -1.32 4.11 11.38
C HIS A 46 0.19 3.89 11.51
N GLY A 47 1.01 4.70 10.83
CA GLY A 47 2.47 4.61 10.93
C GLY A 47 3.00 4.91 12.34
N VAL A 48 2.44 5.93 13.01
CA VAL A 48 2.78 6.26 14.39
C VAL A 48 2.32 5.15 15.34
N ALA A 49 1.09 4.66 15.19
CA ALA A 49 0.53 3.59 16.01
C ALA A 49 1.33 2.29 15.87
N ALA A 50 1.72 1.90 14.65
CA ALA A 50 2.55 0.72 14.41
C ALA A 50 3.89 0.83 15.17
N ARG A 51 4.57 1.99 15.08
CA ARG A 51 5.80 2.24 15.84
C ARG A 51 5.58 2.24 17.35
N GLY A 52 4.48 2.82 17.81
CA GLY A 52 4.11 2.85 19.22
C GLY A 52 3.88 1.46 19.81
N ILE A 53 3.19 0.59 19.07
CA ILE A 53 2.98 -0.81 19.47
C ILE A 53 4.31 -1.53 19.55
N HIS A 54 5.18 -1.41 18.55
CA HIS A 54 6.51 -2.03 18.60
C HIS A 54 7.36 -1.56 19.77
N TYR A 55 7.23 -0.30 20.19
CA TYR A 55 7.91 0.23 21.37
C TYR A 55 7.37 -0.34 22.69
N LEU A 56 6.05 -0.51 22.80
CA LEU A 56 5.39 -1.05 23.98
C LEU A 56 5.49 -2.59 24.05
N HIS A 57 5.71 -3.24 22.91
CA HIS A 57 5.65 -4.68 22.75
C HIS A 57 6.86 -5.36 23.42
N ARG A 58 6.58 -6.25 24.39
CA ARG A 58 7.55 -7.21 24.92
C ARG A 58 7.36 -8.55 24.20
N PRO A 59 8.42 -9.16 23.65
CA PRO A 59 8.32 -10.39 22.87
C PRO A 59 7.82 -11.54 23.74
N GLY A 60 6.63 -12.06 23.43
CA GLY A 60 6.05 -13.23 24.09
C GLY A 60 6.52 -14.56 23.49
N PRO A 61 6.01 -15.71 23.95
CA PRO A 61 6.16 -16.97 23.21
C PRO A 61 5.47 -16.86 21.83
N VAL A 62 5.95 -17.64 20.86
CA VAL A 62 5.33 -17.73 19.53
C VAL A 62 3.96 -18.38 19.66
N LEU A 63 2.94 -17.79 19.03
CA LEU A 63 1.62 -18.39 18.97
C LEU A 63 1.58 -19.40 17.80
N GLN A 64 1.35 -20.67 18.12
CA GLN A 64 1.18 -21.72 17.12
C GLN A 64 -0.22 -21.65 16.53
N ASP A 65 -0.38 -20.87 15.46
CA ASP A 65 -1.61 -20.83 14.68
C ASP A 65 -1.62 -21.95 13.62
N LEU A 66 -2.81 -22.35 13.14
CA LEU A 66 -2.96 -23.34 12.05
C LEU A 66 -2.14 -22.97 10.80
N GLY A 67 -1.98 -21.68 10.53
CA GLY A 67 -1.12 -21.19 9.45
C GLY A 67 0.36 -21.55 9.66
N PHE A 68 0.86 -21.47 10.90
CA PHE A 68 2.21 -21.85 11.25
C PHE A 68 2.44 -23.37 11.11
N SER A 69 1.41 -24.17 11.38
CA SER A 69 1.45 -25.62 11.21
C SER A 69 1.32 -26.07 9.74
N LEU A 70 0.57 -25.32 8.92
CA LEU A 70 0.24 -25.70 7.54
C LEU A 70 1.21 -25.12 6.50
N LEU A 71 1.75 -23.93 6.74
CA LEU A 71 2.65 -23.23 5.83
C LEU A 71 4.08 -23.34 6.36
N PRO A 72 4.93 -24.20 5.77
CA PRO A 72 6.34 -24.22 6.11
C PRO A 72 6.95 -22.87 5.76
N GLU A 73 7.77 -22.34 6.66
CA GLU A 73 8.48 -21.10 6.38
C GLU A 73 9.41 -21.25 5.18
N LEU A 74 9.35 -20.28 4.28
CA LEU A 74 10.10 -20.33 3.02
C LEU A 74 11.60 -20.05 3.19
N GLY A 75 12.03 -19.60 4.38
CA GLY A 75 13.40 -19.21 4.67
C GLY A 75 13.82 -17.88 4.02
N PRO A 76 14.89 -17.23 4.52
CA PRO A 76 15.39 -15.96 3.98
C PRO A 76 15.84 -16.08 2.52
N ASP A 77 16.33 -17.24 2.10
CA ASP A 77 16.80 -17.50 0.74
C ASP A 77 15.69 -17.44 -0.33
N LYS A 78 14.41 -17.53 0.10
CA LYS A 78 13.24 -17.48 -0.78
C LYS A 78 12.41 -16.21 -0.61
N ALA A 79 12.93 -15.18 0.07
CA ALA A 79 12.25 -13.89 0.22
C ALA A 79 11.87 -13.25 -1.12
N TYR A 80 12.63 -13.51 -2.19
CA TYR A 80 12.31 -13.04 -3.54
C TYR A 80 10.95 -13.53 -4.05
N VAL A 81 10.45 -14.68 -3.60
CA VAL A 81 9.16 -15.24 -4.06
C VAL A 81 8.00 -14.36 -3.62
N SER A 82 7.98 -13.93 -2.35
CA SER A 82 6.94 -13.04 -1.85
C SER A 82 7.05 -11.64 -2.43
N GLU A 83 8.27 -11.12 -2.58
CA GLU A 83 8.53 -9.80 -3.16
C GLU A 83 8.12 -9.72 -4.64
N THR A 84 8.46 -10.75 -5.43
CA THR A 84 8.09 -10.83 -6.85
C THR A 84 6.58 -10.98 -7.02
N LEU A 85 5.92 -11.86 -6.27
CA LEU A 85 4.46 -12.02 -6.30
C LEU A 85 3.75 -10.72 -5.95
N PHE A 86 4.16 -10.06 -4.87
CA PHE A 86 3.58 -8.79 -4.46
C PHE A 86 3.77 -7.72 -5.54
N SER A 87 4.98 -7.61 -6.08
CA SER A 87 5.32 -6.66 -7.15
C SER A 87 4.47 -6.91 -8.40
N VAL A 88 4.32 -8.16 -8.85
CA VAL A 88 3.50 -8.51 -10.02
C VAL A 88 2.04 -8.09 -9.83
N ILE A 89 1.44 -8.38 -8.66
CA ILE A 89 0.05 -7.99 -8.36
C ILE A 89 -0.08 -6.46 -8.30
N PHE A 90 0.87 -5.79 -7.65
CA PHE A 90 0.86 -4.34 -7.48
C PHE A 90 1.02 -3.59 -8.81
N PHE A 91 1.99 -3.98 -9.64
CA PHE A 91 2.19 -3.37 -10.96
C PHE A 91 1.02 -3.67 -11.91
N SER A 92 0.42 -4.86 -11.82
CA SER A 92 -0.79 -5.18 -12.59
C SER A 92 -1.96 -4.26 -12.22
N PHE A 93 -2.12 -3.96 -10.93
CA PHE A 93 -3.14 -3.02 -10.45
C PHE A 93 -2.87 -1.57 -10.91
N ILE A 94 -1.61 -1.12 -10.86
CA ILE A 94 -1.22 0.20 -11.38
C ILE A 94 -1.48 0.28 -12.88
N LEU A 95 -1.07 -0.72 -13.65
CA LEU A 95 -1.27 -0.72 -15.10
C LEU A 95 -2.76 -0.73 -15.46
N TRP A 96 -3.57 -1.47 -14.70
CA TRP A 96 -5.03 -1.46 -14.85
C TRP A 96 -5.66 -0.09 -14.55
N THR A 97 -5.06 0.72 -13.67
CA THR A 97 -5.52 2.09 -13.40
C THR A 97 -5.40 2.99 -14.63
N PHE A 98 -4.44 2.72 -15.53
CA PHE A 98 -4.29 3.47 -16.78
C PHE A 98 -5.22 3.00 -17.91
N HIS A 99 -5.92 1.88 -17.72
CA HIS A 99 -6.88 1.33 -18.68
C HIS A 99 -7.93 2.34 -19.18
N PRO A 100 -8.61 3.15 -18.33
CA PRO A 100 -9.58 4.15 -18.78
C PRO A 100 -8.97 5.29 -19.61
N PHE A 101 -7.67 5.58 -19.50
CA PHE A 101 -7.02 6.61 -20.33
C PHE A 101 -6.69 6.11 -21.75
N ILE A 102 -6.49 4.79 -21.90
CA ILE A 102 -6.14 4.16 -23.18
C ILE A 102 -7.40 3.73 -23.95
N TYR A 103 -8.42 3.22 -23.25
CA TYR A 103 -9.65 2.73 -23.88
C TYR A 103 -10.76 3.79 -23.91
N HIS A 104 -11.37 3.97 -25.08
CA HIS A 104 -12.42 4.96 -25.36
C HIS A 104 -13.75 4.77 -24.57
N ASN A 105 -13.86 3.76 -23.71
CA ASN A 105 -15.12 3.40 -23.06
C ASN A 105 -15.25 4.05 -21.68
N LYS A 106 -16.11 5.08 -21.58
CA LYS A 106 -16.31 5.95 -20.40
C LYS A 106 -17.06 5.28 -19.25
N ARG A 107 -16.55 4.20 -18.68
CA ARG A 107 -17.26 3.49 -17.60
C ARG A 107 -16.83 3.90 -16.19
N PHE A 108 -15.62 4.42 -15.99
CA PHE A 108 -15.08 4.68 -14.64
C PHE A 108 -14.18 5.92 -14.60
N TYR A 109 -14.39 6.78 -13.60
CA TYR A 109 -13.48 7.88 -13.24
C TYR A 109 -12.37 7.34 -12.33
N THR A 110 -11.12 7.61 -12.67
CA THR A 110 -9.96 7.03 -11.96
C THR A 110 -9.89 7.51 -10.52
N LEU A 111 -10.12 8.80 -10.27
CA LEU A 111 -10.12 9.36 -8.92
C LEU A 111 -11.19 8.77 -8.00
N LEU A 112 -12.38 8.43 -8.53
CA LEU A 112 -13.41 7.77 -7.72
C LEU A 112 -13.00 6.36 -7.33
N LEU A 113 -12.27 5.66 -8.19
CA LEU A 113 -11.72 4.35 -7.88
C LEU A 113 -10.65 4.45 -6.77
N TRP A 114 -9.70 5.37 -6.92
CA TRP A 114 -8.68 5.63 -5.90
C TRP A 114 -9.27 6.03 -4.56
N LEU A 115 -10.34 6.84 -4.56
CA LEU A 115 -11.03 7.21 -3.34
C LEU A 115 -11.66 6.01 -2.62
N ARG A 116 -12.27 5.08 -3.38
CA ARG A 116 -12.81 3.83 -2.82
C ARG A 116 -11.71 2.94 -2.26
N VAL A 117 -10.61 2.80 -2.98
CA VAL A 117 -9.43 2.04 -2.55
C VAL A 117 -8.85 2.64 -1.27
N LEU A 118 -8.69 3.97 -1.21
CA LEU A 118 -8.21 4.68 -0.02
C LEU A 118 -9.13 4.47 1.19
N ALA A 119 -10.45 4.50 0.99
CA ALA A 119 -11.41 4.25 2.07
C ALA A 119 -11.28 2.82 2.63
N ILE A 120 -11.19 1.81 1.75
CA ILE A 120 -11.00 0.41 2.16
C ILE A 120 -9.65 0.25 2.89
N LEU A 121 -8.58 0.84 2.36
CA LEU A 121 -7.26 0.81 3.00
C LEU A 121 -7.29 1.42 4.40
N ALA A 122 -7.92 2.59 4.57
CA ALA A 122 -8.05 3.24 5.88
C ALA A 122 -8.85 2.38 6.87
N THR A 123 -9.94 1.76 6.44
CA THR A 123 -10.71 0.82 7.29
C THR A 123 -9.88 -0.40 7.69
N CYS A 124 -9.18 -1.03 6.74
CA CYS A 124 -8.31 -2.16 7.03
C CYS A 124 -7.16 -1.80 7.99
N GLN A 125 -6.55 -0.63 7.80
CA GLN A 125 -5.49 -0.13 8.69
C GLN A 125 -6.02 0.16 10.10
N GLY A 126 -7.23 0.74 10.22
CA GLY A 126 -7.88 0.96 11.50
C GLY A 126 -8.14 -0.34 12.25
N LEU A 127 -8.72 -1.34 11.57
CA LEU A 127 -8.92 -2.68 12.13
C LEU A 127 -7.59 -3.31 12.58
N ARG A 128 -6.54 -3.18 11.78
CA ARG A 128 -5.20 -3.70 12.11
C ARG A 128 -4.62 -3.07 13.38
N ILE A 129 -4.76 -1.76 13.55
CA ILE A 129 -4.33 -1.05 14.76
C ILE A 129 -5.10 -1.59 15.97
N ILE A 130 -6.43 -1.67 15.87
CA ILE A 130 -7.29 -2.16 16.96
C ILE A 130 -6.87 -3.58 17.35
N THR A 131 -6.75 -4.48 16.38
CA THR A 131 -6.33 -5.87 16.64
C THR A 131 -4.98 -5.92 17.35
N PHE A 132 -3.96 -5.20 16.87
CA PHE A 132 -2.63 -5.21 17.48
C PHE A 132 -2.59 -4.62 18.89
N TYR A 133 -3.38 -3.59 19.17
CA TYR A 133 -3.51 -3.06 20.53
C TYR A 133 -4.28 -4.00 21.44
N SER A 134 -5.28 -4.73 20.94
CA SER A 134 -6.06 -5.68 21.73
C SER A 134 -5.30 -6.97 22.03
N THR A 135 -4.53 -7.49 21.08
CA THR A 135 -3.93 -8.83 21.22
C THR A 135 -2.49 -8.82 21.70
N HIS A 136 -1.81 -7.67 21.76
CA HIS A 136 -0.37 -7.54 22.04
C HIS A 136 0.44 -8.59 21.26
N LEU A 137 0.93 -8.24 20.06
CA LEU A 137 1.56 -9.17 19.08
C LEU A 137 2.21 -10.41 19.72
N PRO A 138 1.95 -11.64 19.25
CA PRO A 138 2.75 -12.78 19.67
C PRO A 138 4.24 -12.55 19.32
N GLY A 139 5.14 -13.14 20.10
CA GLY A 139 6.57 -12.87 19.94
C GLY A 139 7.06 -13.18 18.53
N PRO A 140 8.09 -12.46 18.06
CA PRO A 140 8.55 -12.57 16.69
C PRO A 140 9.06 -13.99 16.39
N ASN A 141 8.96 -14.40 15.12
CA ASN A 141 9.42 -15.72 14.67
C ASN A 141 10.91 -15.93 15.02
N TYR A 142 11.37 -17.17 15.17
CA TYR A 142 12.73 -17.46 15.65
C TYR A 142 13.84 -16.83 14.80
N HIS A 143 13.60 -16.62 13.50
CA HIS A 143 14.49 -15.85 12.60
C HIS A 143 14.72 -14.39 13.03
N CYS A 144 13.80 -13.81 13.80
CA CYS A 144 13.92 -12.45 14.36
C CYS A 144 14.47 -12.47 15.80
N ARG A 145 14.65 -13.65 16.40
CA ARG A 145 15.11 -13.84 17.78
C ARG A 145 16.65 -13.73 17.86
N GLU A 146 17.35 -14.14 16.81
CA GLU A 146 18.82 -14.06 16.71
C GLU A 146 19.32 -12.61 16.71
N VAL A 147 18.57 -11.71 16.07
CA VAL A 147 18.91 -10.27 15.99
C VAL A 147 18.58 -9.54 17.30
N MET A 148 17.68 -10.08 18.13
CA MET A 148 17.26 -9.46 19.40
C MET A 148 18.23 -9.71 20.56
N ILE A 149 19.11 -10.71 20.46
CA ILE A 149 20.15 -11.00 21.46
C ILE A 149 21.18 -9.85 21.56
N CYS A 150 21.28 -8.97 20.56
CA CYS A 150 22.13 -7.78 20.60
C CYS A 150 21.54 -6.57 21.35
N SER A 151 20.41 -6.69 22.05
CA SER A 151 19.79 -5.57 22.78
C SER A 151 19.70 -5.77 24.30
N GLU A 152 20.61 -6.53 24.89
CA GLU A 152 20.79 -6.54 26.36
C GLU A 152 22.12 -5.91 26.81
N ASN A 153 23.00 -5.56 25.87
CA ASN A 153 24.22 -4.81 26.16
C ASN A 153 24.41 -3.69 25.14
N ILE A 154 24.24 -2.44 25.61
CA ILE A 154 24.65 -1.18 24.99
C ILE A 154 23.61 -0.58 24.02
N GLY A 155 23.29 0.69 24.29
CA GLY A 155 22.19 1.42 23.69
C GLY A 155 22.32 1.78 22.21
N PHE A 156 21.21 2.29 21.68
CA PHE A 156 21.07 2.93 20.38
C PHE A 156 21.44 2.06 19.17
N SER A 157 20.44 1.46 18.52
CA SER A 157 20.27 1.67 17.09
C SER A 157 18.86 1.30 16.67
N LYS A 158 18.30 2.13 15.79
CA LYS A 158 17.15 1.79 14.96
C LYS A 158 17.44 0.48 14.23
N CYS A 159 16.45 -0.40 14.16
CA CYS A 159 16.19 -1.15 12.93
C CYS A 159 15.38 -0.25 12.00
#